data_AF-A0A9E0WGH7-F1
#
_entry.id   AF-A0A9E0WGH7-F1
#
_cell.length_a   1.000
_cell.length_b   1.000
_cell.length_c   1.000
_cell.angle_alpha   90.00
_cell.angle_beta   90.00
_cell.angle_gamma   90.00
#
_symmetry.space_group_name_H-M   'P 1'
#
loop_
_entity.id
_entity.type
_entity.pdbx_description
1 polymer ?
#
loop_
_entity_poly.entity_id
_entity_poly.type
_entity_poly.pdbx_seq_one_letter_code
_entity_poly.pdbx_strand_id
1 'polypeptide(L)'
;MTPARGAILAATVVGVALPATAQGQLGQALEVGERATRQAERVQTQINQLDDERSDLVGEFRTLVQRRTSAELYARQQAAAVESQERELASLEDQLSRVDEITSQTAPMLGELIDDLEEFVENDLPFRLQERRDLIATLRAHLEDPRVSVVERYRQIMNAYKREMEYGRTNDTWTEEIQIEGVSEPV
;
A
#
# COMPACT_ATOMS: atom_id res chain seq x y z
N MET A 1 45.59 -14.49 -9.65
CA MET A 1 46.86 -14.90 -10.27
C MET A 1 47.92 -15.03 -9.19
N THR A 2 48.17 -16.26 -8.74
CA THR A 2 49.40 -16.69 -8.03
C THR A 2 49.47 -18.21 -8.15
N PRO A 3 50.38 -18.79 -8.96
CA PRO A 3 50.55 -20.24 -9.00
C PRO A 3 51.42 -20.67 -7.81
N ALA A 4 50.82 -21.35 -6.85
CA ALA A 4 51.53 -21.92 -5.70
C ALA A 4 52.25 -23.21 -6.12
N ARG A 5 53.49 -23.03 -6.58
CA ARG A 5 54.66 -23.89 -6.34
C ARG A 5 54.37 -25.37 -6.04
N GLY A 6 54.15 -26.16 -7.09
CA GLY A 6 54.39 -27.60 -7.03
C GLY A 6 55.89 -27.85 -6.81
N ALA A 7 56.26 -28.29 -5.61
CA ALA A 7 57.60 -28.75 -5.32
C ALA A 7 57.80 -30.13 -5.96
N ILE A 8 58.25 -30.15 -7.22
CA ILE A 8 58.70 -31.35 -7.90
C ILE A 8 60.09 -31.68 -7.35
N LEU A 9 60.18 -32.69 -6.48
CA LEU A 9 61.44 -33.35 -6.15
C LEU A 9 61.86 -34.20 -7.37
N ALA A 10 62.52 -33.56 -8.34
CA ALA A 10 63.17 -34.26 -9.44
C ALA A 10 64.46 -34.91 -8.94
N ALA A 11 64.44 -36.22 -8.72
CA ALA A 11 65.63 -37.00 -8.43
C ALA A 11 66.38 -37.29 -9.74
N THR A 12 67.40 -36.48 -10.06
CA THR A 12 68.33 -36.73 -11.16
C THR A 12 69.29 -37.88 -10.78
N VAL A 13 69.19 -39.01 -11.47
CA VAL A 13 70.13 -40.14 -11.33
C VAL A 13 71.24 -40.01 -12.39
N VAL A 14 72.44 -39.61 -11.97
CA VAL A 14 73.66 -39.61 -12.80
C VAL A 14 74.19 -41.06 -12.90
N GLY A 15 74.42 -41.53 -14.13
CA GLY A 15 74.88 -42.89 -14.43
C GLY A 15 76.31 -43.15 -13.96
N VAL A 16 76.47 -43.94 -12.91
CA VAL A 16 77.73 -44.54 -12.46
C VAL A 16 77.55 -46.06 -12.47
N ALA A 17 78.49 -46.78 -13.08
CA ALA A 17 78.50 -48.25 -13.11
C ALA A 17 78.70 -48.79 -11.68
N LEU A 18 77.71 -49.50 -11.15
CA LEU A 18 77.71 -50.02 -9.77
C LEU A 18 77.95 -51.55 -9.72
N PRO A 19 78.64 -52.05 -8.68
CA PRO A 19 78.83 -53.49 -8.46
C PRO A 19 77.50 -54.19 -8.10
N ALA A 20 77.38 -55.49 -8.42
CA ALA A 20 76.14 -56.28 -8.33
C ALA A 20 75.44 -56.30 -6.95
N THR A 21 76.14 -55.98 -5.86
CA THR A 21 75.57 -55.84 -4.50
C THR A 21 74.75 -54.56 -4.31
N ALA A 22 74.93 -53.54 -5.15
CA ALA A 22 74.15 -52.30 -5.13
C ALA A 22 72.76 -52.45 -5.78
N GLN A 23 72.55 -53.46 -6.63
CA GLN A 23 71.28 -53.68 -7.33
C GLN A 23 70.13 -54.04 -6.37
N GLY A 24 70.42 -54.77 -5.28
CA GLY A 24 69.42 -55.13 -4.26
C GLY A 24 68.97 -53.96 -3.38
N GLN A 25 69.90 -53.07 -2.98
CA GLN A 25 69.58 -51.86 -2.21
C GLN A 25 68.89 -50.79 -3.05
N LEU A 26 69.24 -50.69 -4.33
CA LEU A 26 68.52 -49.85 -5.30
C LEU A 26 67.07 -50.29 -5.48
N GLY A 27 66.80 -51.60 -5.58
CA GLY A 27 65.44 -52.13 -5.67
C GLY A 27 64.58 -51.76 -4.46
N GLN A 28 65.14 -51.88 -3.25
CA GLN A 28 64.44 -51.54 -2.01
C GLN A 28 64.20 -50.03 -1.87
N ALA A 29 65.18 -49.20 -2.26
CA ALA A 29 65.04 -47.74 -2.27
C ALA A 29 64.00 -47.27 -3.32
N LEU A 30 63.96 -47.90 -4.49
CA LEU A 30 62.95 -47.66 -5.52
C LEU A 30 61.55 -48.01 -5.01
N GLU A 31 61.39 -49.14 -4.33
CA GLU A 31 60.10 -49.57 -3.78
C GLU A 31 59.59 -48.64 -2.66
N VAL A 32 60.50 -48.16 -1.80
CA VAL A 32 60.18 -47.17 -0.76
C VAL A 32 59.80 -45.82 -1.40
N GLY A 33 60.55 -45.36 -2.41
CA GLY A 33 60.24 -44.14 -3.16
C GLY A 33 58.87 -44.22 -3.84
N GLU A 34 58.56 -45.33 -4.49
CA GLU A 34 57.28 -45.53 -5.17
C GLU A 34 56.10 -45.54 -4.19
N ARG A 35 56.26 -46.15 -3.00
CA ARG A 35 55.25 -46.10 -1.94
C ARG A 35 55.05 -44.68 -1.38
N ALA A 36 56.14 -43.94 -1.17
CA ALA A 36 56.08 -42.56 -0.71
C ALA A 36 55.38 -41.65 -1.74
N THR A 37 55.68 -41.82 -3.03
CA THR A 37 55.00 -41.10 -4.12
C THR A 37 53.51 -41.40 -4.14
N ARG A 38 53.12 -42.68 -4.10
CA ARG A 38 51.70 -43.09 -4.05
C ARG A 38 50.96 -42.54 -2.83
N GLN A 39 51.65 -42.42 -1.69
CA GLN A 39 51.08 -41.83 -0.48
C GLN A 39 50.93 -40.30 -0.63
N ALA A 40 51.94 -39.62 -1.17
CA ALA A 40 51.89 -38.18 -1.42
C ALA A 40 50.77 -37.81 -2.41
N GLU A 41 50.55 -38.62 -3.45
CA GLU A 41 49.44 -38.44 -4.41
C GLU A 41 48.06 -38.51 -3.72
N ARG A 42 47.88 -39.44 -2.77
CA ARG A 42 46.62 -39.56 -2.00
C ARG A 42 46.38 -38.35 -1.12
N VAL A 43 47.42 -37.91 -0.40
CA VAL A 43 47.34 -36.71 0.45
C VAL A 43 47.08 -35.47 -0.41
N GLN A 44 47.76 -35.32 -1.54
CA GLN A 44 47.53 -34.20 -2.45
C GLN A 44 46.10 -34.20 -3.01
N THR A 45 45.53 -35.37 -3.31
CA THR A 45 44.13 -35.48 -3.74
C THR A 45 43.17 -34.97 -2.66
N GLN A 46 43.41 -35.34 -1.40
CA GLN A 46 42.59 -34.88 -0.27
C GLN A 46 42.76 -33.37 -0.02
N ILE A 47 43.97 -32.83 -0.15
CA ILE A 47 44.24 -31.38 -0.06
C ILE A 47 43.46 -30.65 -1.14
N ASN A 48 43.50 -31.13 -2.39
CA ASN A 48 42.77 -30.50 -3.49
C ASN A 48 41.26 -30.49 -3.22
N GLN A 49 40.69 -31.59 -2.73
CA GLN A 49 39.28 -31.67 -2.37
C GLN A 49 38.89 -30.68 -1.26
N LEU A 50 39.71 -30.55 -0.21
CA LEU A 50 39.47 -29.59 0.87
C LEU A 50 39.61 -28.14 0.41
N ASP A 51 40.55 -27.85 -0.50
CA ASP A 51 40.70 -26.52 -1.07
C ASP A 51 39.51 -26.14 -1.97
N ASP A 52 38.99 -27.10 -2.74
CA ASP A 52 37.77 -26.92 -3.54
C ASP A 52 36.56 -26.65 -2.63
N GLU A 53 36.32 -27.48 -1.61
CA GLU A 53 35.22 -27.29 -0.64
C GLU A 53 35.32 -25.95 0.09
N ARG A 54 36.53 -25.56 0.50
CA ARG A 54 36.78 -24.25 1.11
C ARG A 54 36.41 -23.12 0.14
N SER A 55 36.82 -23.23 -1.12
CA SER A 55 36.51 -22.21 -2.14
C SER A 55 35.01 -22.06 -2.33
N ASP A 56 34.29 -23.18 -2.40
CA ASP A 56 32.83 -23.21 -2.52
C ASP A 56 32.14 -22.56 -1.32
N LEU A 57 32.52 -22.94 -0.08
CA LEU A 57 31.99 -22.35 1.15
C LEU A 57 32.25 -20.83 1.24
N VAL A 58 33.43 -20.38 0.82
CA VAL A 58 33.74 -18.94 0.77
C VAL A 58 32.85 -18.22 -0.26
N GLY A 59 32.57 -18.86 -1.39
CA GLY A 59 31.64 -18.35 -2.41
C GLY A 59 30.20 -18.24 -1.88
N GLU A 60 29.73 -19.28 -1.21
CA GLU A 60 28.40 -19.31 -0.59
C GLU A 60 28.28 -18.25 0.51
N PHE A 61 29.26 -18.16 1.41
CA PHE A 61 29.29 -17.17 2.48
C PHE A 61 29.18 -15.74 1.92
N ARG A 62 29.95 -15.40 0.88
CA ARG A 62 29.87 -14.08 0.24
C ARG A 62 28.49 -13.81 -0.35
N THR A 63 27.90 -14.81 -0.99
CA THR A 63 26.54 -14.71 -1.54
C THR A 63 25.51 -14.48 -0.45
N LEU A 64 25.60 -15.20 0.68
CA LEU A 64 24.70 -15.05 1.82
C LEU A 64 24.84 -13.66 2.48
N VAL A 65 26.07 -13.16 2.63
CA VAL A 65 26.31 -11.79 3.14
C VAL A 65 25.68 -10.74 2.23
N GLN A 66 25.79 -10.91 0.91
CA GLN A 66 25.17 -9.98 -0.04
C GLN A 66 23.65 -10.04 0.03
N ARG A 67 23.05 -11.24 0.09
CA ARG A 67 21.60 -11.42 0.25
C ARG A 67 21.09 -10.80 1.55
N ARG A 68 21.82 -10.99 2.66
CA ARG A 68 21.50 -10.38 3.95
C ARG A 68 21.51 -8.86 3.86
N THR A 69 22.56 -8.27 3.30
CA THR A 69 22.67 -6.81 3.13
C THR A 69 21.49 -6.27 2.31
N SER A 70 21.12 -6.93 1.22
CA SER A 70 19.96 -6.55 0.40
C SER A 70 18.63 -6.65 1.18
N ALA A 71 18.45 -7.71 1.97
CA ALA A 71 17.26 -7.88 2.80
C ALA A 71 17.17 -6.80 3.89
N GLU A 72 18.28 -6.46 4.54
CA GLU A 72 18.33 -5.39 5.55
C GLU A 72 18.06 -4.00 4.95
N LEU A 73 18.49 -3.74 3.71
CA LEU A 73 18.14 -2.51 3.00
C LEU A 73 16.65 -2.46 2.67
N TYR A 74 16.10 -3.57 2.16
CA TYR A 74 14.68 -3.66 1.83
C TYR A 74 13.79 -3.50 3.06
N ALA A 75 14.14 -4.13 4.18
CA ALA A 75 13.43 -3.96 5.45
C ALA A 75 13.44 -2.50 5.93
N ARG A 76 14.57 -1.79 5.78
CA ARG A 76 14.64 -0.35 6.10
C ARG A 76 13.75 0.51 5.21
N GLN A 77 13.67 0.19 3.92
CA GLN A 77 12.77 0.88 2.99
C GLN A 77 11.30 0.65 3.36
N GLN A 78 10.93 -0.59 3.71
CA GLN A 78 9.58 -0.90 4.17
C GLN A 78 9.23 -0.15 5.45
N ALA A 79 10.14 -0.09 6.43
CA ALA A 79 9.91 0.67 7.67
C ALA A 79 9.64 2.15 7.39
N ALA A 80 10.44 2.78 6.51
CA ALA A 80 10.22 4.17 6.11
C ALA A 80 8.89 4.36 5.36
N ALA A 81 8.47 3.39 4.55
CA ALA A 81 7.19 3.43 3.86
C ALA A 81 6.00 3.30 4.84
N VAL A 82 6.10 2.46 5.87
CA VAL A 82 5.08 2.35 6.92
C VAL A 82 4.96 3.66 7.69
N GLU A 83 6.08 4.25 8.11
CA GLU A 83 6.08 5.55 8.80
C GLU A 83 5.44 6.67 7.95
N SER A 84 5.68 6.66 6.64
CA SER A 84 5.03 7.59 5.71
C SER A 84 3.52 7.36 5.62
N GLN A 85 3.07 6.11 5.56
CA GLN A 85 1.65 5.76 5.50
C GLN A 85 0.92 6.10 6.80
N GLU A 86 1.56 5.92 7.97
CA GLU A 86 1.00 6.32 9.25
C GLU A 86 0.78 7.84 9.35
N ARG A 87 1.72 8.64 8.84
CA ARG A 87 1.55 10.10 8.73
C ARG A 87 0.43 10.49 7.78
N GLU A 88 0.33 9.80 6.64
CA GLU A 88 -0.73 10.04 5.67
C GLU A 88 -2.11 9.68 6.26
N LEU A 89 -2.21 8.55 6.97
CA LEU A 89 -3.43 8.14 7.66
C LEU A 89 -3.88 9.20 8.69
N ALA A 90 -2.96 9.65 9.55
CA ALA A 90 -3.27 10.69 10.54
C ALA A 90 -3.74 12.01 9.88
N SER A 91 -3.14 12.39 8.75
CA SER A 91 -3.58 13.56 7.97
C SER A 91 -4.97 13.35 7.37
N LEU A 92 -5.28 12.16 6.86
CA LEU A 92 -6.59 11.83 6.30
C LEU A 92 -7.68 11.79 7.37
N GLU A 93 -7.38 11.25 8.55
CA GLU A 93 -8.29 11.26 9.71
C GLU A 93 -8.62 12.69 10.16
N ASP A 94 -7.62 13.56 10.21
CA ASP A 94 -7.80 14.98 10.54
C ASP A 94 -8.61 15.73 9.46
N GLN A 95 -8.39 15.40 8.18
CA GLN A 95 -9.22 15.92 7.09
C GLN A 95 -10.68 15.43 7.17
N LEU A 96 -10.89 14.15 7.51
CA LEU A 96 -12.22 13.58 7.68
C LEU A 96 -12.97 14.25 8.84
N SER A 97 -12.31 14.43 9.99
CA SER A 97 -12.90 15.12 11.14
C SER A 97 -13.36 16.55 10.79
N ARG A 98 -12.59 17.28 9.97
CA ARG A 98 -13.02 18.62 9.49
C ARG A 98 -14.24 18.55 8.59
N VAL A 99 -14.32 17.56 7.71
CA VAL A 99 -15.48 17.37 6.84
C VAL A 99 -16.73 17.04 7.66
N ASP A 100 -16.60 16.19 8.68
CA ASP A 100 -17.70 15.87 9.60
C ASP A 100 -18.14 17.12 10.38
N GLU A 101 -17.20 17.94 10.86
CA GLU A 101 -17.49 19.21 11.53
C GLU A 101 -18.27 20.16 10.61
N ILE A 102 -17.78 20.40 9.38
CA ILE A 102 -18.46 21.26 8.40
C ILE A 102 -19.87 20.73 8.11
N THR A 103 -20.01 19.41 7.93
CA THR A 103 -21.31 18.79 7.65
C THR A 103 -22.27 18.97 8.83
N SER A 104 -21.79 18.78 10.06
CA SER A 104 -22.57 18.96 11.28
C SER A 104 -23.00 20.42 11.51
N GLN A 105 -22.18 21.39 11.12
CA GLN A 105 -22.49 22.81 11.23
C GLN A 105 -23.42 23.30 10.11
N THR A 106 -23.32 22.70 8.92
CA THR A 106 -24.13 23.12 7.76
C THR A 106 -25.55 22.57 7.81
N ALA A 107 -25.77 21.38 8.37
CA ALA A 107 -27.11 20.79 8.46
C ALA A 107 -28.12 21.67 9.24
N PRO A 108 -27.78 22.26 10.41
CA PRO A 108 -28.62 23.25 11.09
C PRO A 108 -28.98 24.45 10.20
N MET A 109 -28.00 25.03 9.49
CA MET A 109 -28.25 26.19 8.62
C MET A 109 -29.21 25.86 7.47
N LEU A 110 -29.09 24.67 6.88
CA LEU A 110 -30.03 24.21 5.86
C LEU A 110 -31.43 23.94 6.45
N GLY A 111 -31.50 23.52 7.71
CA GLY A 111 -32.75 23.41 8.46
C GLY A 111 -33.43 24.77 8.66
N GLU A 112 -32.67 25.77 9.09
CA GLU A 112 -33.17 27.16 9.24
C GLU A 112 -33.75 27.69 7.93
N LEU A 113 -33.12 27.43 6.79
CA LEU A 113 -33.68 27.81 5.47
C LEU A 113 -34.98 27.09 5.12
N ILE A 114 -35.20 25.86 5.59
CA ILE A 114 -36.48 25.15 5.37
C ILE A 114 -37.54 25.72 6.32
N ASP A 115 -37.17 26.02 7.56
CA ASP A 115 -38.07 26.63 8.55
C ASP A 115 -38.54 28.02 8.07
N ASP A 116 -37.62 28.86 7.57
CA ASP A 116 -37.95 30.16 6.97
C ASP A 116 -38.89 30.03 5.77
N LEU A 117 -38.70 28.98 4.95
CA LEU A 117 -39.55 28.70 3.80
C LEU A 117 -40.95 28.26 4.23
N GLU A 118 -41.06 27.46 5.30
CA GLU A 118 -42.33 27.04 5.86
C GLU A 118 -43.09 28.22 6.48
N GLU A 119 -42.41 29.05 7.27
CA GLU A 119 -43.00 30.28 7.83
C GLU A 119 -43.49 31.22 6.73
N PHE A 120 -42.74 31.33 5.63
CA PHE A 120 -43.17 32.08 4.45
C PHE A 120 -44.47 31.52 3.86
N VAL A 121 -44.55 30.21 3.63
CA VAL A 121 -45.75 29.55 3.07
C VAL A 121 -46.96 29.69 4.01
N GLU A 122 -46.76 29.61 5.32
CA GLU A 122 -47.84 29.70 6.32
C GLU A 122 -48.42 31.12 6.45
N ASN A 123 -47.59 32.15 6.29
CA ASN A 123 -47.99 33.55 6.41
C ASN A 123 -48.45 34.19 5.09
N ASP A 124 -48.30 33.48 3.97
CA ASP A 124 -48.70 33.94 2.65
C ASP A 124 -50.19 33.63 2.38
N LEU A 125 -50.71 34.12 1.25
CA LEU A 125 -52.08 33.81 0.81
C LEU A 125 -52.27 32.30 0.61
N PRO A 126 -53.46 31.75 0.91
CA PRO A 126 -53.71 30.32 0.77
C PRO A 126 -53.79 29.97 -0.72
N PHE A 127 -52.70 29.40 -1.24
CA PHE A 127 -52.66 28.82 -2.57
C PHE A 127 -51.79 27.59 -2.63
N ARG A 128 -52.27 26.57 -3.36
CA ARG A 128 -51.56 25.30 -3.62
C ARG A 128 -50.92 24.75 -2.33
N LEU A 129 -51.59 24.92 -1.20
CA LEU A 129 -51.00 24.69 0.12
C LEU A 129 -50.53 23.25 0.28
N GLN A 130 -51.27 22.30 -0.29
CA GLN A 130 -50.89 20.90 -0.27
C GLN A 130 -49.56 20.66 -1.02
N GLU A 131 -49.41 21.18 -2.24
CA GLU A 131 -48.18 21.03 -3.03
C GLU A 131 -46.98 21.65 -2.32
N ARG A 132 -47.15 22.85 -1.76
CA ARG A 132 -46.08 23.59 -1.06
C ARG A 132 -45.66 22.87 0.22
N ARG A 133 -46.61 22.35 0.99
CA ARG A 133 -46.34 21.54 2.20
C ARG A 133 -45.65 20.21 1.87
N ASP A 134 -46.08 19.52 0.81
CA ASP A 134 -45.46 18.27 0.37
C ASP A 134 -44.00 18.49 -0.09
N LEU A 135 -43.72 19.65 -0.72
CA LEU A 135 -42.36 20.05 -1.07
C LEU A 135 -41.51 20.28 0.19
N ILE A 136 -42.00 21.04 1.17
CA ILE A 136 -41.30 21.27 2.44
C ILE A 136 -41.01 19.94 3.16
N ALA A 137 -42.00 19.04 3.23
CA ALA A 137 -41.82 17.72 3.83
C ALA A 137 -40.74 16.89 3.12
N THR A 138 -40.68 16.97 1.78
CA THR A 138 -39.63 16.32 0.98
C THR A 138 -38.25 16.90 1.28
N LEU A 139 -38.14 18.23 1.42
CA LEU A 139 -36.87 18.89 1.77
C LEU A 139 -36.40 18.47 3.17
N ARG A 140 -37.30 18.38 4.16
CA ARG A 140 -36.97 17.89 5.50
C ARG A 140 -36.47 16.43 5.46
N ALA A 141 -37.15 15.56 4.72
CA ALA A 141 -36.72 14.16 4.56
C ALA A 141 -35.32 14.05 3.92
N HIS A 142 -35.01 14.89 2.94
CA HIS A 142 -33.69 14.92 2.30
C HIS A 142 -32.58 15.52 3.19
N LEU A 143 -32.94 16.41 4.12
CA LEU A 143 -32.00 16.93 5.12
C LEU A 143 -31.54 15.85 6.10
N GLU A 144 -32.41 14.89 6.42
CA GLU A 144 -32.11 13.77 7.32
C GLU A 144 -31.46 12.57 6.60
N ASP A 145 -31.61 12.43 5.28
CA ASP A 145 -31.06 11.28 4.53
C ASP A 145 -29.53 11.41 4.36
N PRO A 146 -28.71 10.53 4.98
CA PRO A 146 -27.25 10.59 4.88
C PRO A 146 -26.72 10.28 3.47
N ARG A 147 -27.55 9.73 2.57
CA ARG A 147 -27.17 9.43 1.18
C ARG A 147 -27.22 10.68 0.28
N VAL A 148 -27.89 11.75 0.72
CA VAL A 148 -27.99 13.00 -0.03
C VAL A 148 -26.86 13.93 0.43
N SER A 149 -25.99 14.33 -0.50
CA SER A 149 -24.86 15.21 -0.19
C SER A 149 -25.33 16.61 0.24
N VAL A 150 -24.53 17.30 1.06
CA VAL A 150 -24.83 18.67 1.52
C VAL A 150 -25.10 19.63 0.35
N VAL A 151 -24.31 19.50 -0.73
CA VAL A 151 -24.48 20.30 -1.96
C VAL A 151 -25.83 20.03 -2.62
N GLU A 152 -26.25 18.77 -2.66
CA GLU A 152 -27.52 18.38 -3.27
C GLU A 152 -28.71 18.89 -2.43
N ARG A 153 -28.63 18.81 -1.09
CA ARG A 153 -29.62 19.40 -0.18
C ARG A 153 -29.77 20.91 -0.42
N TYR A 154 -28.65 21.64 -0.44
CA TYR A 154 -28.63 23.07 -0.73
C TYR A 154 -29.26 23.40 -2.09
N ARG A 155 -28.89 22.65 -3.14
CA ARG A 155 -29.43 22.84 -4.48
C ARG A 155 -30.95 22.71 -4.50
N GLN A 156 -31.50 21.71 -3.81
CA GLN A 156 -32.94 21.49 -3.75
C GLN A 156 -33.67 22.59 -2.99
N ILE A 157 -33.13 23.02 -1.84
CA ILE A 157 -33.68 24.16 -1.08
C ILE A 157 -33.70 25.41 -1.96
N MET A 158 -32.59 25.74 -2.62
CA MET A 158 -32.54 26.89 -3.54
C MET A 158 -33.51 26.79 -4.72
N ASN A 159 -33.78 25.58 -5.22
CA ASN A 159 -34.79 25.39 -6.26
C ASN A 159 -36.21 25.61 -5.72
N ALA A 160 -36.48 25.23 -4.47
CA ALA A 160 -37.76 25.54 -3.82
C ALA A 160 -37.95 27.05 -3.65
N TYR A 161 -36.94 27.78 -3.17
CA TYR A 161 -36.99 29.25 -3.12
C TYR A 161 -37.21 29.89 -4.50
N LYS A 162 -36.57 29.38 -5.55
CA LYS A 162 -36.80 29.86 -6.92
C LYS A 162 -38.24 29.64 -7.36
N ARG A 163 -38.80 28.45 -7.07
CA ARG A 163 -40.20 28.13 -7.37
C ARG A 163 -41.16 29.07 -6.62
N GLU A 164 -40.92 29.33 -5.34
CA GLU A 164 -41.72 30.29 -4.56
C GLU A 164 -41.67 31.70 -5.16
N MET A 165 -40.49 32.15 -5.59
CA MET A 165 -40.36 33.42 -6.30
C MET A 165 -41.05 33.45 -7.68
N GLU A 166 -41.17 32.31 -8.35
CA GLU A 166 -41.84 32.20 -9.65
C GLU A 166 -43.36 32.30 -9.53
N TYR A 167 -43.94 31.81 -8.42
CA TYR A 167 -45.37 32.00 -8.11
C TYR A 167 -45.73 33.48 -8.01
N GLY A 168 -44.87 34.31 -7.42
CA GLY A 168 -45.09 35.77 -7.35
C GLY A 168 -44.87 36.52 -8.68
N ARG A 169 -44.27 35.88 -9.69
CA ARG A 169 -43.94 36.50 -10.99
C ARG A 169 -44.84 36.05 -12.13
N THR A 170 -45.54 34.94 -11.99
CA THR A 170 -46.35 34.33 -13.05
C THR A 170 -47.82 34.42 -12.69
N ASN A 171 -48.67 34.83 -13.64
CA ASN A 171 -50.11 34.77 -13.47
C ASN A 171 -50.57 33.37 -13.85
N ASP A 172 -50.89 32.56 -12.85
CA ASP A 172 -51.37 31.19 -13.01
C ASP A 172 -52.66 31.01 -12.20
N THR A 173 -53.65 30.33 -12.77
CA THR A 173 -54.95 30.12 -12.13
C THR A 173 -55.01 28.70 -11.58
N TRP A 174 -55.44 28.54 -10.33
CA TRP A 174 -55.71 27.22 -9.75
C TRP A 174 -57.04 27.28 -8.97
N THR A 175 -57.67 26.13 -8.80
CA THR A 175 -58.94 26.01 -8.06
C THR A 175 -58.66 25.46 -6.67
N GLU A 176 -59.15 26.15 -5.64
CA GLU A 176 -59.07 25.70 -4.25
C GLU A 176 -60.44 25.83 -3.57
N GLU A 177 -60.77 24.89 -2.70
CA GLU A 177 -61.92 25.04 -1.80
C GLU A 177 -61.44 25.76 -0.55
N ILE A 178 -61.90 27.00 -0.34
CA ILE A 178 -61.64 27.72 0.90
C ILE A 178 -62.82 27.55 1.86
N GLN A 179 -62.52 27.30 3.12
CA GLN A 179 -63.49 27.23 4.20
C GLN A 179 -63.75 28.64 4.73
N ILE A 180 -64.86 29.26 4.35
CA ILE A 180 -65.32 30.53 4.92
C ILE A 180 -66.56 30.24 5.78
N GLU A 181 -66.46 30.50 7.09
CA GLU A 181 -67.59 30.35 8.03
C GLU A 181 -68.30 28.98 8.01
N GLY A 182 -67.58 27.90 7.67
CA GLY A 182 -68.11 26.53 7.66
C GLY A 182 -68.80 26.12 6.35
N VAL A 183 -68.72 26.94 5.30
CA VAL A 183 -69.17 26.60 3.95
C VAL A 183 -67.94 26.49 3.04
N SER A 184 -67.78 25.33 2.38
CA SER A 184 -66.77 25.16 1.31
C SER A 184 -67.28 25.85 0.05
N GLU A 185 -66.60 26.91 -0.40
CA GLU A 185 -66.84 27.51 -1.71
C GLU A 185 -65.63 27.27 -2.63
N PRO A 186 -65.85 26.80 -3.88
CA PRO A 186 -64.78 26.71 -4.87
C PRO A 186 -64.44 28.11 -5.39
N VAL A 187 -63.16 28.45 -5.40
CA VAL A 187 -62.63 29.69 -6.00
C VAL A 187 -61.70 29.35 -7.15
#